data_AF-F0XGN1-F1
#
_entry.id   AF-F0XGN1-F1
#
_cell.length_a   1.000
_cell.length_b   1.000
_cell.length_c   1.000
_cell.angle_alpha   90.00
_cell.angle_beta   90.00
_cell.angle_gamma   90.00
#
_symmetry.space_group_name_H-M   'P 1'
#
loop_
_entity.id
_entity.type
_entity.pdbx_description
1 polymer ?
#
loop_
_entity_poly.entity_id
_entity_poly.type
_entity_poly.pdbx_seq_one_letter_code
_entity_poly.pdbx_strand_id
1 'polypeptide(L)'
;MRHATQTVSTRDSVPHRRSTGEKALTTISMSLVQGSAEHKAAIRAKVWATLRAVARPDSRFHYDFSRFIADFAGADVACDRLLALDCFQHSRTVFIAPDNCLGHLRERALQAGLCVLVTTYGICRGFWLLDPATIAPALFRYAATLDGMEHVGRPVSLQDLVDLQPAIGPIGLMVTGTGAINTRGVRFGKGHGFFDLEWAMLFARGLVRPHTVVAAVVHDCQLLDDDLRPEPFDTVCDLVITPTRVLHVGPVQKPTCGILWDRLQPNMLADIPPLQELQALEAQVVSA
;
A
#
# COMPACT_ATOMS: atom_id res chain seq x y z
N MET A 1 -43.24 -29.76 -96.84
CA MET A 1 -43.82 -30.79 -95.93
C MET A 1 -43.19 -30.63 -94.55
N ARG A 2 -44.04 -30.38 -93.54
CA ARG A 2 -43.98 -30.87 -92.14
C ARG A 2 -42.69 -30.60 -91.35
N HIS A 3 -42.78 -29.74 -90.31
CA HIS A 3 -42.70 -30.11 -88.86
C HIS A 3 -41.29 -30.52 -88.41
N ALA A 4 -40.78 -30.30 -87.21
CA ALA A 4 -41.14 -29.63 -85.96
C ALA A 4 -39.86 -29.85 -85.11
N THR A 5 -39.32 -28.83 -84.44
CA THR A 5 -39.55 -28.53 -83.01
C THR A 5 -38.93 -29.52 -82.01
N GLN A 6 -38.11 -28.94 -81.12
CA GLN A 6 -37.75 -29.32 -79.74
C GLN A 6 -36.73 -30.44 -79.48
N THR A 7 -35.61 -30.07 -78.85
CA THR A 7 -35.50 -30.16 -77.38
C THR A 7 -34.42 -29.20 -76.86
N VAL A 8 -34.81 -28.40 -75.87
CA VAL A 8 -33.99 -27.41 -75.17
C VAL A 8 -33.38 -28.08 -73.94
N SER A 9 -32.05 -28.00 -73.80
CA SER A 9 -31.34 -28.32 -72.56
C SER A 9 -31.00 -27.02 -71.85
N THR A 10 -31.62 -26.80 -70.70
CA THR A 10 -31.37 -25.69 -69.78
C THR A 10 -30.02 -25.83 -69.08
N ARG A 11 -29.19 -24.79 -69.12
CA ARG A 11 -28.21 -24.49 -68.06
C ARG A 11 -28.20 -23.00 -67.80
N ASP A 12 -28.85 -22.67 -66.70
CA ASP A 12 -28.99 -21.35 -66.12
C ASP A 12 -27.67 -20.82 -65.55
N SER A 13 -27.47 -19.53 -65.83
CA SER A 13 -27.17 -18.45 -64.89
C SER A 13 -26.27 -18.73 -63.68
N VAL A 14 -25.11 -18.08 -63.73
CA VAL A 14 -24.18 -17.78 -62.63
C VAL A 14 -24.90 -17.13 -61.43
N PRO A 15 -24.69 -17.62 -60.19
CA PRO A 15 -24.87 -16.81 -59.00
C PRO A 15 -23.53 -16.44 -58.36
N HIS A 16 -23.49 -15.17 -57.95
CA HIS A 16 -22.49 -14.51 -57.16
C HIS A 16 -22.20 -15.27 -55.84
N ARG A 17 -20.95 -15.70 -55.61
CA ARG A 17 -20.49 -16.21 -54.31
C ARG A 17 -19.35 -15.35 -53.79
N ARG A 18 -19.63 -14.67 -52.67
CA ARG A 18 -18.65 -13.95 -51.85
C ARG A 18 -17.61 -14.96 -51.32
N SER A 19 -16.33 -14.70 -51.55
CA SER A 19 -15.25 -15.45 -50.92
C SER A 19 -14.92 -14.84 -49.56
N THR A 20 -15.26 -15.58 -48.50
CA THR A 20 -14.66 -15.46 -47.18
C THR A 20 -13.25 -16.03 -47.22
N GLY A 21 -12.27 -15.23 -46.84
CA GLY A 21 -10.87 -15.62 -46.68
C GLY A 21 -10.23 -14.75 -45.60
N GLU A 22 -10.04 -15.36 -44.43
CA GLU A 22 -9.24 -14.88 -43.31
C GLU A 22 -7.82 -14.48 -43.75
N LYS A 23 -7.25 -13.47 -43.07
CA LYS A 23 -6.07 -13.70 -42.22
C LYS A 23 -5.77 -12.49 -41.33
N ALA A 24 -6.10 -12.71 -40.06
CA ALA A 24 -5.28 -12.41 -38.89
C ALA A 24 -4.60 -11.03 -38.85
N LEU A 25 -5.27 -10.07 -38.26
CA LEU A 25 -4.69 -8.98 -37.47
C LEU A 25 -5.84 -8.47 -36.59
N THR A 26 -5.55 -8.18 -35.32
CA THR A 26 -6.49 -7.61 -34.32
C THR A 26 -7.35 -8.61 -33.53
N THR A 27 -6.72 -9.57 -32.85
CA THR A 27 -7.27 -10.11 -31.58
C THR A 27 -6.12 -10.45 -30.64
N ILE A 28 -5.33 -9.44 -30.30
CA ILE A 28 -4.54 -9.44 -29.07
C ILE A 28 -4.93 -8.13 -28.37
N SER A 29 -5.28 -8.22 -27.09
CA SER A 29 -5.62 -7.12 -26.17
C SER A 29 -7.08 -6.96 -25.78
N MET A 30 -7.74 -8.05 -25.36
CA MET A 30 -8.80 -7.96 -24.34
C MET A 30 -8.70 -9.03 -23.23
N SER A 31 -7.83 -10.04 -23.36
CA SER A 31 -7.68 -11.12 -22.36
C SER A 31 -6.63 -10.87 -21.27
N LEU A 32 -5.79 -9.82 -21.39
CA LEU A 32 -4.71 -9.54 -20.43
C LEU A 32 -5.09 -8.53 -19.33
N VAL A 33 -6.25 -7.87 -19.43
CA VAL A 33 -6.67 -6.84 -18.45
C VAL A 33 -7.68 -7.38 -17.43
N GLN A 34 -8.43 -8.43 -17.75
CA GLN A 34 -9.40 -9.04 -16.82
C GLN A 34 -8.74 -9.90 -15.72
N GLY A 35 -7.50 -10.34 -15.92
CA GLY A 35 -6.75 -11.14 -14.95
C GLY A 35 -6.23 -10.38 -13.72
N SER A 36 -6.42 -9.06 -13.61
CA SER A 36 -5.85 -8.27 -12.51
C SER A 36 -6.81 -8.11 -11.32
N ALA A 37 -8.05 -7.65 -11.53
CA ALA A 37 -8.97 -7.33 -10.43
C ALA A 37 -9.60 -8.59 -9.79
N GLU A 38 -10.03 -9.56 -10.61
CA GLU A 38 -10.63 -10.81 -10.14
C GLU A 38 -9.61 -11.70 -9.43
N HIS A 39 -8.39 -11.79 -9.95
CA HIS A 39 -7.29 -12.50 -9.31
C HIS A 39 -6.93 -11.87 -7.95
N LYS A 40 -6.81 -10.54 -7.90
CA LYS A 40 -6.60 -9.78 -6.67
C LYS A 40 -7.73 -10.01 -5.64
N ALA A 41 -8.97 -10.10 -6.08
CA ALA A 41 -10.11 -10.40 -5.21
C ALA A 41 -10.08 -11.84 -4.68
N ALA A 42 -9.74 -12.80 -5.53
CA ALA A 42 -9.59 -14.20 -5.13
C ALA A 42 -8.47 -14.40 -4.10
N ILE A 43 -7.32 -13.73 -4.29
CA ILE A 43 -6.22 -13.72 -3.30
C ILE A 43 -6.71 -13.16 -1.96
N ARG A 44 -7.40 -12.02 -1.94
CA ARG A 44 -7.96 -11.46 -0.70
C ARG A 44 -8.89 -12.44 0.00
N ALA A 45 -9.82 -13.05 -0.72
CA ALA A 45 -10.76 -14.00 -0.14
C ALA A 45 -10.03 -15.18 0.51
N LYS A 46 -9.01 -15.74 -0.14
CA LYS A 46 -8.17 -16.82 0.39
C LYS A 46 -7.41 -16.39 1.65
N VAL A 47 -6.76 -15.23 1.61
CA VAL A 47 -5.99 -14.73 2.76
C VAL A 47 -6.91 -14.40 3.93
N TRP A 48 -8.03 -13.74 3.69
CA TRP A 48 -8.99 -13.38 4.73
C TRP A 48 -9.62 -14.60 5.42
N ALA A 49 -9.87 -15.67 4.67
CA ALA A 49 -10.39 -16.92 5.24
C ALA A 49 -9.41 -17.53 6.25
N THR A 50 -8.10 -17.52 5.95
CA THR A 50 -7.07 -18.04 6.87
C THR A 50 -6.75 -17.06 7.99
N LEU A 51 -6.67 -15.76 7.69
CA LEU A 51 -6.41 -14.69 8.65
C LEU A 51 -7.48 -14.65 9.74
N ARG A 52 -8.74 -14.95 9.44
CA ARG A 52 -9.84 -14.97 10.42
C ARG A 52 -9.58 -15.90 11.61
N ALA A 53 -8.80 -16.98 11.44
CA ALA A 53 -8.48 -17.91 12.52
C ALA A 53 -7.47 -17.34 13.54
N VAL A 54 -6.70 -16.32 13.17
CA VAL A 54 -5.61 -15.75 13.99
C VAL A 54 -5.77 -14.26 14.26
N ALA A 55 -6.64 -13.57 13.52
CA ALA A 55 -6.88 -12.15 13.65
C ALA A 55 -7.57 -11.81 14.96
N ARG A 56 -7.24 -10.64 15.49
CA ARG A 56 -8.01 -9.98 16.55
C ARG A 56 -9.02 -9.03 15.89
N PRO A 57 -10.28 -9.01 16.35
CA PRO A 57 -11.30 -8.15 15.76
C PRO A 57 -11.00 -6.68 16.04
N ASP A 58 -11.31 -5.82 15.07
CA ASP A 58 -11.35 -4.38 15.28
C ASP A 58 -12.58 -3.97 16.10
N SER A 59 -12.44 -2.96 16.95
CA SER A 59 -13.52 -2.52 17.83
C SER A 59 -14.72 -1.89 17.10
N ARG A 60 -14.52 -1.38 15.88
CA ARG A 60 -15.53 -0.69 15.06
C ARG A 60 -16.03 -1.57 13.93
N PHE A 61 -15.14 -2.34 13.32
CA PHE A 61 -15.41 -3.10 12.09
C PHE A 61 -15.34 -4.63 12.26
N HIS A 62 -15.11 -5.13 13.47
CA HIS A 62 -15.05 -6.56 13.78
C HIS A 62 -14.05 -7.31 12.88
N TYR A 63 -14.51 -8.22 12.00
CA TYR A 63 -13.68 -8.99 11.05
C TYR A 63 -13.86 -8.53 9.60
N ASP A 64 -14.33 -7.29 9.38
CA ASP A 64 -14.36 -6.69 8.05
C ASP A 64 -12.96 -6.18 7.65
N PHE A 65 -12.12 -7.11 7.22
CA PHE A 65 -10.74 -6.85 6.79
C PHE A 65 -10.63 -5.94 5.55
N SER A 66 -11.75 -5.59 4.92
CA SER A 66 -11.75 -4.57 3.85
C SER A 66 -11.54 -3.15 4.41
N ARG A 67 -11.81 -2.94 5.71
CA ARG A 67 -11.82 -1.61 6.35
C ARG A 67 -10.49 -1.30 7.02
N PHE A 68 -9.84 -2.28 7.65
CA PHE A 68 -8.61 -2.06 8.42
C PHE A 68 -7.56 -3.14 8.13
N ILE A 69 -6.30 -2.87 8.51
CA ILE A 69 -5.29 -3.91 8.59
C ILE A 69 -5.37 -4.51 9.99
N ALA A 70 -5.64 -5.83 10.05
CA ALA A 70 -5.94 -6.50 11.29
C ALA A 70 -4.72 -6.69 12.19
N ASP A 71 -4.97 -6.67 13.50
CA ASP A 71 -4.07 -7.25 14.47
C ASP A 71 -4.24 -8.77 14.48
N PHE A 72 -3.27 -9.52 14.99
CA PHE A 72 -3.26 -10.98 14.97
C PHE A 72 -2.49 -11.57 16.17
N ALA A 73 -2.74 -12.84 16.46
CA ALA A 73 -1.99 -13.59 17.46
C ALA A 73 -0.51 -13.69 17.05
N GLY A 74 0.40 -13.26 17.94
CA GLY A 74 1.85 -13.22 17.68
C GLY A 74 2.36 -11.94 17.03
N ALA A 75 1.53 -10.91 16.84
CA ALA A 75 1.97 -9.61 16.33
C ALA A 75 3.04 -8.95 17.21
N ASP A 76 2.94 -9.11 18.53
CA ASP A 76 3.95 -8.72 19.51
C ASP A 76 5.31 -9.38 19.24
N VAL A 77 5.33 -10.69 18.99
CA VAL A 77 6.56 -11.43 18.67
C VAL A 77 7.17 -10.95 17.34
N ALA A 78 6.34 -10.65 16.34
CA ALA A 78 6.81 -10.07 15.09
C ALA A 78 7.39 -8.67 15.32
N CYS A 79 6.72 -7.83 16.11
CA CYS A 79 7.22 -6.50 16.47
C CYS A 79 8.55 -6.57 17.22
N ASP A 80 8.69 -7.47 18.19
CA ASP A 80 9.93 -7.68 18.95
C ASP A 80 11.12 -8.07 18.07
N ARG A 81 10.88 -8.90 17.04
CA ARG A 81 11.92 -9.20 16.05
C ARG A 81 12.37 -7.96 15.29
N LEU A 82 11.43 -7.10 14.88
CA LEU A 82 11.75 -5.86 14.16
C LEU A 82 12.54 -4.89 15.07
N LEU A 83 12.16 -4.77 16.34
CA LEU A 83 12.85 -3.94 17.34
C LEU A 83 14.32 -4.35 17.54
N ALA A 84 14.63 -5.64 17.32
CA ALA A 84 15.98 -6.18 17.46
C ALA A 84 16.89 -5.94 16.23
N LEU A 85 16.37 -5.38 15.13
CA LEU A 85 17.15 -5.14 13.92
C LEU A 85 17.87 -3.79 13.97
N ASP A 86 19.07 -3.73 13.36
CA ASP A 86 19.91 -2.53 13.31
C ASP A 86 19.21 -1.32 12.73
N CYS A 87 18.37 -1.51 11.69
CA CYS A 87 17.62 -0.41 11.08
C CYS A 87 16.66 0.26 12.07
N PHE A 88 16.16 -0.49 13.05
CA PHE A 88 15.31 0.05 14.10
C PHE A 88 16.16 0.67 15.22
N GLN A 89 17.18 -0.05 15.71
CA GLN A 89 17.98 0.37 16.87
C GLN A 89 18.79 1.65 16.63
N HIS A 90 19.21 1.92 15.40
CA HIS A 90 19.96 3.12 15.04
C HIS A 90 19.08 4.28 14.55
N SER A 91 17.75 4.13 14.59
CA SER A 91 16.82 5.19 14.22
C SER A 91 16.54 6.11 15.40
N ARG A 92 16.39 7.41 15.12
CA ARG A 92 15.88 8.38 16.10
C ARG A 92 14.38 8.62 15.94
N THR A 93 13.93 8.65 14.68
CA THR A 93 12.53 8.76 14.29
C THR A 93 12.18 7.60 13.36
N VAL A 94 11.04 6.97 13.62
CA VAL A 94 10.47 5.93 12.76
C VAL A 94 9.05 6.32 12.36
N PHE A 95 8.68 6.02 11.12
CA PHE A 95 7.29 6.07 10.70
C PHE A 95 6.64 4.72 10.98
N ILE A 96 5.53 4.70 11.71
CA ILE A 96 4.76 3.48 11.98
C ILE A 96 3.30 3.75 11.61
N ALA A 97 2.82 3.08 10.56
CA ALA A 97 1.48 3.26 10.01
C ALA A 97 0.37 3.01 11.05
N PRO A 98 -0.85 3.54 10.84
CA PRO A 98 -1.99 3.39 11.76
C PRO A 98 -2.62 1.99 11.81
N ASP A 99 -1.89 0.95 11.40
CA ASP A 99 -2.40 -0.42 11.31
C ASP A 99 -2.54 -1.08 12.70
N ASN A 100 -3.55 -1.93 12.90
CA ASN A 100 -3.86 -2.47 14.22
C ASN A 100 -2.74 -3.38 14.76
N CYS A 101 -2.08 -4.15 13.89
CA CYS A 101 -0.94 -5.01 14.27
C CYS A 101 0.30 -4.23 14.74
N LEU A 102 0.33 -2.90 14.57
CA LEU A 102 1.49 -2.06 14.89
C LEU A 102 1.34 -1.29 16.21
N GLY A 103 0.22 -1.44 16.92
CA GLY A 103 0.00 -0.76 18.20
C GLY A 103 1.09 -1.07 19.22
N HIS A 104 1.48 -2.34 19.35
CA HIS A 104 2.58 -2.72 20.23
C HIS A 104 3.91 -2.10 19.79
N LEU A 105 4.21 -2.09 18.49
CA LEU A 105 5.45 -1.50 17.98
C LEU A 105 5.56 0.00 18.32
N ARG A 106 4.47 0.76 18.18
CA ARG A 106 4.44 2.20 18.54
C ARG A 106 4.73 2.40 20.03
N GLU A 107 4.13 1.61 20.90
CA GLU A 107 4.39 1.67 22.35
C GLU A 107 5.86 1.38 22.65
N ARG A 108 6.42 0.32 22.06
CA ARG A 108 7.81 -0.09 22.30
C ARG A 108 8.82 0.89 21.72
N ALA A 109 8.52 1.52 20.59
CA ALA A 109 9.34 2.59 20.02
C ALA A 109 9.47 3.78 21.00
N LEU A 110 8.35 4.21 21.59
CA LEU A 110 8.34 5.27 22.61
C LEU A 110 9.12 4.87 23.86
N GLN A 111 8.95 3.63 24.34
CA GLN A 111 9.72 3.10 25.48
C GLN A 111 11.22 3.04 25.20
N ALA A 112 11.62 2.80 23.96
CA ALA A 112 13.01 2.83 23.50
C ALA A 112 13.55 4.26 23.28
N GLY A 113 12.73 5.30 23.50
CA GLY A 113 13.13 6.70 23.36
C GLY A 113 13.11 7.22 21.92
N LEU A 114 12.48 6.51 20.98
CA LEU A 114 12.35 6.94 19.59
C LEU A 114 11.11 7.82 19.42
N CYS A 115 11.24 8.84 18.58
CA CYS A 115 10.09 9.56 18.06
C CYS A 115 9.30 8.67 17.08
N VAL A 116 7.98 8.68 17.17
CA VAL A 116 7.10 7.95 16.26
C VAL A 116 6.32 8.96 15.41
N LEU A 117 6.51 8.90 14.11
CA LEU A 117 5.65 9.57 13.13
C LEU A 117 4.54 8.60 12.71
N VAL A 118 3.30 9.04 12.76
CA VAL A 118 2.13 8.22 12.41
C VAL A 118 1.07 9.11 11.77
N THR A 119 0.26 8.55 10.88
CA THR A 119 -0.93 9.23 10.34
C THR A 119 -2.19 8.74 11.04
N THR A 120 -3.25 9.52 10.96
CA THR A 120 -4.59 9.01 11.32
C THR A 120 -5.11 8.02 10.27
N TYR A 121 -6.11 7.21 10.64
CA TYR A 121 -6.78 6.32 9.69
C TYR A 121 -7.28 7.10 8.46
N GLY A 122 -6.90 6.65 7.26
CA GLY A 122 -7.24 7.33 6.00
C GLY A 122 -6.52 8.66 5.77
N ILE A 123 -5.56 9.02 6.63
CA ILE A 123 -4.80 10.27 6.60
C ILE A 123 -5.71 11.51 6.75
N CYS A 124 -6.96 11.32 7.19
CA CYS A 124 -7.99 12.38 7.20
C CYS A 124 -7.66 13.55 8.12
N ARG A 125 -6.80 13.33 9.13
CA ARG A 125 -6.27 14.37 10.04
C ARG A 125 -4.75 14.46 10.01
N GLY A 126 -4.14 14.01 8.92
CA GLY A 126 -2.73 14.16 8.64
C GLY A 126 -1.78 13.40 9.56
N PHE A 127 -0.58 13.95 9.71
CA PHE A 127 0.55 13.38 10.44
C PHE A 127 0.58 13.86 11.89
N TRP A 128 1.05 12.97 12.76
CA TRP A 128 1.19 13.16 14.19
C TRP A 128 2.57 12.68 14.63
N LEU A 129 3.26 13.53 15.39
CA LEU A 129 4.54 13.22 16.01
C LEU A 129 4.31 12.87 17.48
N LEU A 130 4.75 11.68 17.86
CA LEU A 130 4.79 11.22 19.24
C LEU A 130 6.24 11.29 19.72
N ASP A 131 6.53 12.23 20.60
CA ASP A 131 7.86 12.46 21.13
C ASP A 131 7.93 11.98 22.59
N PRO A 132 8.72 10.92 22.89
CA PRO A 132 8.85 10.39 24.25
C PRO A 132 9.50 11.38 25.24
N ALA A 133 10.14 12.47 24.77
CA ALA A 133 10.62 13.54 25.63
C ALA A 133 9.49 14.45 26.14
N THR A 134 8.34 14.47 25.44
CA THR A 134 7.18 15.32 25.78
C THR A 134 6.01 14.52 26.38
N ILE A 135 5.94 13.23 26.08
CA ILE A 135 4.89 12.32 26.56
C ILE A 135 5.39 11.61 27.82
N ALA A 136 4.61 11.65 28.91
CA ALA A 136 4.97 10.93 30.12
C ALA A 136 5.03 9.40 29.88
N PRO A 137 6.01 8.65 30.42
CA PRO A 137 6.14 7.21 30.17
C PRO A 137 4.89 6.39 30.50
N ALA A 138 4.14 6.79 31.53
CA ALA A 138 2.87 6.15 31.91
C ALA A 138 1.78 6.25 30.82
N LEU A 139 1.94 7.16 29.86
CA LEU A 139 1.01 7.39 28.75
C LEU A 139 1.46 6.73 27.45
N PHE A 140 2.62 6.09 27.35
CA PHE A 140 3.11 5.53 26.08
C PHE A 140 2.16 4.52 25.45
N ARG A 141 1.56 3.64 26.26
CA ARG A 141 0.54 2.71 25.78
C ARG A 141 -0.69 3.41 25.23
N TYR A 142 -1.12 4.50 25.88
CA TYR A 142 -2.24 5.31 25.42
C TYR A 142 -1.89 6.06 24.12
N ALA A 143 -0.72 6.69 24.09
CA ALA A 143 -0.17 7.38 22.91
C ALA A 143 -0.02 6.45 21.69
N ALA A 144 0.21 5.16 21.91
CA ALA A 144 0.33 4.17 20.83
C ALA A 144 -1.01 3.79 20.17
N THR A 145 -2.15 4.20 20.74
CA THR A 145 -3.49 4.00 20.15
C THR A 145 -3.85 5.15 19.22
N LEU A 146 -4.65 4.90 18.19
CA LEU A 146 -5.04 5.96 17.24
C LEU A 146 -5.86 7.07 17.89
N ASP A 147 -6.66 6.75 18.90
CA ASP A 147 -7.45 7.76 19.61
C ASP A 147 -6.56 8.50 20.64
N GLY A 148 -5.71 7.79 21.39
CA GLY A 148 -4.85 8.39 22.40
C GLY A 148 -3.72 9.24 21.84
N MET A 149 -3.17 8.88 20.67
CA MET A 149 -2.12 9.66 20.01
C MET A 149 -2.56 11.11 19.72
N GLU A 150 -3.85 11.32 19.46
CA GLU A 150 -4.38 12.66 19.17
C GLU A 150 -4.56 13.54 20.41
N HIS A 151 -4.57 12.93 21.60
CA HIS A 151 -4.69 13.64 22.88
C HIS A 151 -3.34 14.06 23.47
N VAL A 152 -2.27 13.31 23.17
CA VAL A 152 -0.95 13.52 23.79
C VAL A 152 0.17 13.76 22.79
N GLY A 153 -0.06 13.43 21.51
CA GLY A 153 0.87 13.71 20.42
C GLY A 153 0.72 15.12 19.87
N ARG A 154 1.64 15.50 18.98
CA ARG A 154 1.63 16.78 18.28
C ARG A 154 1.16 16.59 16.84
N PRO A 155 0.09 17.26 16.37
CA PRO A 155 -0.20 17.29 14.94
C PRO A 155 0.90 18.08 14.22
N VAL A 156 1.37 17.56 13.08
CA VAL A 156 2.46 18.16 12.29
C VAL A 156 2.08 18.21 10.82
N SER A 157 2.32 19.35 10.20
CA SER A 157 2.25 19.54 8.75
C SER A 157 3.48 18.97 8.03
N LEU A 158 3.44 18.87 6.71
CA LEU A 158 4.62 18.49 5.92
C LEU A 158 5.75 19.51 6.07
N GLN A 159 5.43 20.80 6.19
CA GLN A 159 6.43 21.82 6.46
C GLN A 159 7.00 21.72 7.88
N ASP A 160 6.17 21.48 8.90
CA ASP A 160 6.65 21.25 10.28
C ASP A 160 7.65 20.08 10.33
N LEU A 161 7.38 19.01 9.58
CA LEU A 161 8.28 17.84 9.53
C LEU A 161 9.66 18.19 8.93
N VAL A 162 9.70 19.03 7.90
CA VAL A 162 10.96 19.53 7.32
C VAL A 162 11.70 20.38 8.33
N ASP A 163 11.01 21.30 9.00
CA ASP A 163 11.60 22.23 9.97
C ASP A 163 12.09 21.52 11.23
N LEU A 164 11.41 20.45 11.65
CA LEU A 164 11.76 19.63 12.80
C LEU A 164 12.85 18.60 12.49
N GLN A 165 13.14 18.28 11.22
CA GLN A 165 14.09 17.24 10.84
C GLN A 165 15.46 17.36 11.53
N PRO A 166 16.09 18.55 11.67
CA PRO A 166 17.36 18.68 12.40
C PRO A 166 17.24 18.25 13.88
N ALA A 167 16.07 18.46 14.47
CA ALA A 167 15.78 18.16 15.86
C ALA A 167 15.34 16.71 16.09
N ILE A 168 14.63 16.06 15.15
CA ILE A 168 14.13 14.68 15.32
C ILE A 168 14.94 13.64 14.52
N GLY A 169 15.90 14.10 13.71
CA GLY A 169 16.68 13.26 12.82
C GLY A 169 15.90 12.79 11.58
N PRO A 170 16.54 12.04 10.67
CA PRO A 170 15.87 11.45 9.52
C PRO A 170 14.88 10.36 9.96
N ILE A 171 13.88 10.10 9.11
CA ILE A 171 13.03 8.91 9.24
C ILE A 171 13.87 7.71 8.81
N GLY A 172 14.35 6.93 9.78
CA GLY A 172 15.27 5.82 9.51
C GLY A 172 14.58 4.56 8.96
N LEU A 173 13.29 4.41 9.26
CA LEU A 173 12.48 3.26 8.89
C LEU A 173 11.01 3.67 8.73
N MET A 174 10.33 3.11 7.74
CA MET A 174 8.86 3.13 7.65
C MET A 174 8.30 1.72 7.86
N VAL A 175 7.28 1.58 8.70
CA VAL A 175 6.67 0.29 9.04
C VAL A 175 5.19 0.30 8.72
N THR A 176 4.71 -0.77 8.09
CA THR A 176 3.31 -0.96 7.71
C THR A 176 2.86 -2.38 7.99
N GLY A 177 1.59 -2.57 8.31
CA GLY A 177 0.92 -3.83 8.09
C GLY A 177 0.37 -3.90 6.66
N THR A 178 -0.12 -5.05 6.24
CA THR A 178 -0.78 -5.16 4.92
C THR A 178 -1.76 -6.33 4.93
N GLY A 179 -2.64 -6.38 3.93
CA GLY A 179 -3.58 -7.50 3.77
C GLY A 179 -2.87 -8.78 3.39
N ALA A 180 -1.96 -8.70 2.42
CA ALA A 180 -1.01 -9.74 2.07
C ALA A 180 0.29 -9.14 1.54
N ILE A 181 1.33 -9.97 1.40
CA ILE A 181 2.64 -9.61 0.86
C ILE A 181 3.31 -10.84 0.27
N ASN A 182 4.14 -10.70 -0.75
CA ASN A 182 4.94 -11.83 -1.25
C ASN A 182 6.39 -11.81 -0.74
N THR A 183 7.14 -12.86 -1.06
CA THR A 183 8.56 -13.00 -0.69
C THR A 183 9.49 -11.97 -1.33
N ARG A 184 8.99 -11.15 -2.26
CA ARG A 184 9.70 -10.01 -2.87
C ARG A 184 9.29 -8.65 -2.28
N GLY A 185 8.59 -8.64 -1.15
CA GLY A 185 8.20 -7.41 -0.46
C GLY A 185 7.06 -6.63 -1.13
N VAL A 186 6.43 -7.18 -2.17
CA VAL A 186 5.33 -6.52 -2.88
C VAL A 186 4.07 -6.69 -2.07
N ARG A 187 3.55 -5.57 -1.58
CA ARG A 187 2.38 -5.54 -0.71
C ARG A 187 1.09 -5.59 -1.52
N PHE A 188 0.10 -6.23 -0.91
CA PHE A 188 -1.27 -6.26 -1.38
C PHE A 188 -2.21 -5.77 -0.28
N GLY A 189 -2.46 -4.46 -0.29
CA GLY A 189 -3.29 -3.79 0.70
C GLY A 189 -4.79 -3.79 0.37
N LYS A 190 -5.53 -2.92 1.08
CA LYS A 190 -6.97 -2.71 0.89
C LYS A 190 -7.35 -2.10 -0.47
N GLY A 191 -6.37 -1.56 -1.21
CA GLY A 191 -6.58 -0.93 -2.51
C GLY A 191 -6.76 0.60 -2.47
N HIS A 192 -6.56 1.24 -1.31
CA HIS A 192 -6.61 2.70 -1.17
C HIS A 192 -5.24 3.39 -1.28
N GLY A 193 -4.12 2.65 -1.25
CA GLY A 193 -2.79 3.23 -1.45
C GLY A 193 -2.30 4.20 -0.37
N PHE A 194 -2.89 4.21 0.84
CA PHE A 194 -2.52 5.19 1.87
C PHE A 194 -1.04 5.18 2.23
N PHE A 195 -0.44 4.01 2.42
CA PHE A 195 1.00 3.93 2.72
C PHE A 195 1.87 4.40 1.54
N ASP A 196 1.39 4.21 0.31
CA ASP A 196 2.08 4.70 -0.89
C ASP A 196 1.98 6.23 -0.98
N LEU A 197 0.85 6.82 -0.55
CA LEU A 197 0.71 8.26 -0.38
C LEU A 197 1.62 8.81 0.73
N GLU A 198 1.71 8.12 1.87
CA GLU A 198 2.61 8.48 2.97
C GLU A 198 4.07 8.50 2.51
N TRP A 199 4.50 7.46 1.80
CA TRP A 199 5.81 7.41 1.16
C TRP A 199 6.00 8.59 0.20
N ALA A 200 5.08 8.79 -0.75
CA ALA A 200 5.20 9.79 -1.79
C ALA A 200 5.24 11.22 -1.24
N MET A 201 4.43 11.55 -0.22
CA MET A 201 4.45 12.86 0.43
C MET A 201 5.78 13.10 1.17
N LEU A 202 6.23 12.12 1.96
CA LEU A 202 7.50 12.22 2.68
C LEU A 202 8.70 12.28 1.71
N PHE A 203 8.64 11.54 0.62
CA PHE A 203 9.67 11.52 -0.43
C PHE A 203 9.75 12.88 -1.15
N ALA A 204 8.61 13.45 -1.53
CA ALA A 204 8.52 14.76 -2.18
C ALA A 204 9.12 15.89 -1.33
N ARG A 205 9.07 15.75 0.00
CA ARG A 205 9.68 16.69 0.95
C ARG A 205 11.11 16.31 1.36
N GLY A 206 11.67 15.24 0.81
CA GLY A 206 13.04 14.77 1.10
C GLY A 206 13.21 14.18 2.50
N LEU A 207 12.11 13.82 3.18
CA LEU A 207 12.10 13.22 4.52
C LEU A 207 12.41 11.72 4.48
N VAL A 208 12.13 11.06 3.35
CA VAL A 208 12.55 9.69 3.04
C VAL A 208 13.25 9.64 1.67
N ARG A 209 14.04 8.59 1.44
CA ARG A 209 14.81 8.37 0.21
C ARG A 209 14.65 6.93 -0.28
N PRO A 210 15.07 6.57 -1.51
CA PRO A 210 14.85 5.22 -2.04
C PRO A 210 15.52 4.10 -1.21
N HIS A 211 16.56 4.46 -0.45
CA HIS A 211 17.26 3.57 0.47
C HIS A 211 16.69 3.58 1.90
N THR A 212 15.70 4.42 2.23
CA THR A 212 14.97 4.33 3.50
C THR A 212 14.36 2.94 3.59
N VAL A 213 14.59 2.27 4.72
CA VAL A 213 14.10 0.91 4.95
C VAL A 213 12.59 0.94 5.11
N VAL A 214 11.91 -0.02 4.51
CA VAL A 214 10.48 -0.26 4.63
C VAL A 214 10.26 -1.69 5.13
N ALA A 215 9.59 -1.83 6.28
CA ALA A 215 9.27 -3.13 6.86
C ALA A 215 7.76 -3.38 6.85
N ALA A 216 7.37 -4.62 6.51
CA ALA A 216 6.02 -5.10 6.70
C ALA A 216 5.94 -6.02 7.92
N VAL A 217 4.98 -5.79 8.82
CA VAL A 217 4.63 -6.72 9.90
C VAL A 217 3.32 -7.42 9.55
N VAL A 218 3.39 -8.74 9.36
CA VAL A 218 2.26 -9.57 8.92
C VAL A 218 2.25 -10.92 9.62
N HIS A 219 1.10 -11.58 9.66
CA HIS A 219 1.06 -12.99 10.05
C HIS A 219 1.60 -13.88 8.93
N ASP A 220 2.11 -15.08 9.26
CA ASP A 220 2.66 -16.03 8.28
C ASP A 220 1.68 -16.38 7.14
N CYS A 221 0.37 -16.44 7.44
CA CYS A 221 -0.67 -16.74 6.44
C CYS A 221 -0.91 -15.60 5.44
N GLN A 222 -0.39 -14.41 5.71
CA GLN A 222 -0.47 -13.24 4.82
C GLN A 222 0.76 -13.15 3.90
N LEU A 223 1.81 -13.94 4.16
CA LEU A 223 2.98 -14.08 3.30
C LEU A 223 2.69 -15.13 2.22
N LEU A 224 2.64 -14.67 0.97
CA LEU A 224 2.25 -15.44 -0.20
C LEU A 224 3.47 -15.86 -1.02
N ASP A 225 3.35 -17.02 -1.66
CA ASP A 225 4.29 -17.49 -2.69
C ASP A 225 3.91 -16.97 -4.09
N ASP A 226 2.78 -16.27 -4.22
CA ASP A 226 2.27 -15.74 -5.49
C ASP A 226 3.18 -14.64 -6.11
N ASP A 227 3.23 -14.61 -7.46
CA ASP A 227 4.00 -13.66 -8.26
C ASP A 227 3.32 -12.26 -8.31
N LEU A 228 3.34 -11.53 -7.20
CA LEU A 228 2.86 -10.14 -7.17
C LEU A 228 3.87 -9.17 -7.79
N ARG A 229 3.40 -8.31 -8.69
CA ARG A 229 4.19 -7.26 -9.34
C ARG A 229 3.75 -5.88 -8.84
N PRO A 230 4.71 -5.01 -8.47
CA PRO A 230 4.39 -3.65 -8.03
C PRO A 230 4.04 -2.77 -9.23
N GLU A 231 3.13 -1.82 -9.02
CA GLU A 231 2.96 -0.65 -9.87
C GLU A 231 4.08 0.38 -9.61
N PRO A 232 4.31 1.37 -10.50
CA PRO A 232 5.40 2.34 -10.35
C PRO A 232 5.39 3.17 -9.04
N PHE A 233 4.22 3.30 -8.43
CA PHE A 233 4.00 4.04 -7.18
C PHE A 233 3.90 3.14 -5.95
N ASP A 234 3.93 1.81 -6.10
CA ASP A 234 3.81 0.89 -4.97
C ASP A 234 5.12 0.87 -4.16
N THR A 235 5.02 1.16 -2.87
CA THR A 235 6.16 1.10 -1.95
C THR A 235 6.44 -0.34 -1.55
N VAL A 236 7.54 -0.90 -2.07
CA VAL A 236 7.99 -2.28 -1.81
C VAL A 236 8.79 -2.36 -0.50
N CYS A 237 8.57 -3.40 0.28
CA CYS A 237 9.26 -3.63 1.55
C CYS A 237 10.63 -4.28 1.36
N ASP A 238 11.63 -3.82 2.10
CA ASP A 238 12.93 -4.47 2.25
C ASP A 238 12.87 -5.64 3.24
N LEU A 239 11.94 -5.57 4.21
CA LEU A 239 11.80 -6.54 5.27
C LEU A 239 10.35 -7.02 5.38
N VAL A 240 10.17 -8.33 5.56
CA VAL A 240 8.88 -8.93 5.94
C VAL A 240 9.06 -9.66 7.26
N ILE A 241 8.33 -9.23 8.27
CA ILE A 241 8.44 -9.74 9.63
C ILE A 241 7.18 -10.51 9.98
N THR A 242 7.36 -11.76 10.39
CA THR A 242 6.27 -12.63 10.86
C THR A 242 6.52 -13.13 12.28
N PRO A 243 5.50 -13.71 12.93
CA PRO A 243 5.68 -14.40 14.21
C PRO A 243 6.68 -15.56 14.18
N THR A 244 7.11 -16.06 13.01
CA THR A 244 8.10 -17.14 12.92
C THR A 244 9.46 -16.69 12.40
N ARG A 245 9.54 -15.64 11.59
CA ARG A 245 10.80 -15.27 10.91
C ARG A 245 10.90 -13.80 10.49
N VAL A 246 12.13 -13.40 10.20
CA VAL A 246 12.47 -12.17 9.46
C VAL A 246 12.89 -12.59 8.06
N LEU A 247 12.25 -12.04 7.03
CA LEU A 247 12.66 -12.19 5.64
C LEU A 247 13.29 -10.89 5.16
N HIS A 248 14.55 -10.98 4.75
CA HIS A 248 15.23 -9.91 4.02
C HIS A 248 14.93 -10.06 2.53
N VAL A 249 14.25 -9.07 1.98
CA VAL A 249 13.99 -8.99 0.54
C VAL A 249 15.28 -8.56 -0.14
N GLY A 250 15.57 -9.14 -1.32
CA GLY A 250 16.69 -8.71 -2.15
C GLY A 250 16.56 -7.25 -2.60
N PRO A 251 17.42 -6.77 -3.53
CA PRO A 251 17.34 -5.39 -4.01
C PRO A 251 15.94 -5.01 -4.48
N VAL A 252 15.32 -4.03 -3.81
CA VAL A 252 14.01 -3.50 -4.16
C VAL A 252 14.15 -2.14 -4.82
N GLN A 253 13.31 -1.86 -5.82
CA GLN A 253 13.16 -0.52 -6.38
C GLN A 253 11.92 0.12 -5.76
N LYS A 254 12.15 1.09 -4.88
CA LYS A 254 11.07 1.92 -4.32
C LYS A 254 10.73 3.06 -5.27
N PRO A 255 9.50 3.62 -5.21
CA PRO A 255 9.12 4.76 -6.01
C PRO A 255 10.08 5.93 -5.77
N THR A 256 10.60 6.49 -6.86
CA THR A 256 11.44 7.70 -6.86
C THR A 256 10.66 8.92 -7.34
N CYS A 257 9.34 8.83 -7.38
CA CYS A 257 8.42 9.91 -7.69
C CYS A 257 7.71 10.38 -6.41
N GLY A 258 7.32 11.66 -6.40
CA GLY A 258 6.34 12.16 -5.43
C GLY A 258 4.94 11.68 -5.76
N ILE A 259 3.94 12.52 -5.47
CA ILE A 259 2.54 12.18 -5.77
C ILE A 259 2.30 12.18 -7.29
N LEU A 260 1.69 11.09 -7.78
CA LEU A 260 1.13 11.03 -9.13
C LEU A 260 -0.29 11.59 -9.08
N TRP A 261 -0.40 12.91 -9.24
CA TRP A 261 -1.66 13.67 -9.06
C TRP A 261 -2.81 13.15 -9.94
N ASP A 262 -2.50 12.67 -11.16
CA ASP A 262 -3.45 12.08 -12.12
C ASP A 262 -3.95 10.69 -11.72
N ARG A 263 -3.32 10.04 -10.73
CA ARG A 263 -3.64 8.70 -10.25
C ARG A 263 -4.37 8.68 -8.91
N LEU A 264 -4.61 9.84 -8.30
CA LEU A 264 -5.40 9.94 -7.08
C LEU A 264 -6.82 9.44 -7.31
N GLN A 265 -7.35 8.65 -6.37
CA GLN A 265 -8.76 8.28 -6.40
C GLN A 265 -9.63 9.52 -6.17
N PRO A 266 -10.89 9.51 -6.65
CA PRO A 266 -11.82 10.60 -6.40
C PRO A 266 -11.86 10.98 -4.91
N ASN A 267 -11.92 12.29 -4.64
CA ASN A 267 -11.98 12.90 -3.31
C ASN A 267 -10.71 12.78 -2.45
N MET A 268 -9.69 11.99 -2.81
CA MET A 268 -8.45 11.89 -1.99
C MET A 268 -7.82 13.25 -1.71
N LEU A 269 -7.72 14.12 -2.72
CA LEU A 269 -7.19 15.48 -2.53
C LEU A 269 -8.07 16.33 -1.60
N ALA A 270 -9.38 16.16 -1.63
CA ALA A 270 -10.30 16.91 -0.76
C ALA A 270 -10.28 16.39 0.69
N ASP A 271 -10.09 15.08 0.87
CA ASP A 271 -10.22 14.39 2.15
C ASP A 271 -8.90 14.24 2.92
N ILE A 272 -7.76 14.43 2.26
CA ILE A 272 -6.42 14.24 2.84
C ILE A 272 -5.71 15.61 2.92
N PRO A 273 -5.72 16.30 4.07
CA PRO A 273 -5.13 17.62 4.21
C PRO A 273 -3.63 17.70 3.83
N PRO A 274 -2.78 16.71 4.15
CA PRO A 274 -1.39 16.74 3.68
C PRO A 274 -1.22 16.75 2.15
N LEU A 275 -2.18 16.21 1.37
CA LEU A 275 -2.13 16.33 -0.09
C LEU A 275 -2.42 17.76 -0.56
N GLN A 276 -3.35 18.46 0.10
CA GLN A 276 -3.66 19.86 -0.18
C GLN A 276 -2.45 20.74 0.12
N GLU A 277 -1.82 20.51 1.27
CA GLU A 277 -0.59 21.20 1.66
C GLU A 277 0.52 20.98 0.63
N LEU A 278 0.78 19.72 0.26
CA LEU A 278 1.83 19.39 -0.72
C LEU A 278 1.57 20.05 -2.08
N GLN A 279 0.33 20.02 -2.57
CA GLN A 279 -0.05 20.67 -3.82
C GLN A 279 0.21 22.19 -3.77
N ALA A 280 -0.15 22.83 -2.66
CA ALA A 280 0.09 24.26 -2.47
C ALA A 280 1.58 24.61 -2.40
N LEU A 281 2.40 23.76 -1.77
CA LEU A 281 3.86 23.93 -1.71
C LEU A 281 4.52 23.76 -3.08
N GLU A 282 4.11 22.76 -3.85
CA GLU A 282 4.64 22.53 -5.21
C GLU A 282 4.28 23.67 -6.17
N ALA A 283 3.07 24.23 -6.07
CA ALA A 283 2.64 25.37 -6.89
C ALA A 283 3.47 26.64 -6.62
N GLN A 284 3.90 26.86 -5.37
CA GLN A 284 4.75 28.00 -5.00
C GLN A 284 6.16 27.89 -5.58
N VAL A 285 6.72 26.68 -5.66
CA VAL A 285 8.05 26.44 -6.25
C VAL A 285 8.04 26.67 -7.77
N VAL A 286 6.95 26.31 -8.46
CA VAL A 286 6.81 26.56 -9.91
C VAL A 286 6.62 28.05 -10.23
N SER A 287 6.15 28.83 -9.26
CA SER A 287 5.86 30.26 -9.42
C SER A 287 7.04 31.17 -9.01
N ALA A 288 8.11 30.61 -8.44
CA ALA A 288 9.30 31.31 -7.96
C ALA A 288 10.49 31.13 -8.93
#